data_AF-A0AAU5Z004-F1
#
_entry.id   AF-A0AAU5Z004-F1
#
_cell.length_a   1.000
_cell.length_b   1.000
_cell.length_c   1.000
_cell.angle_alpha   90.00
_cell.angle_beta   90.00
_cell.angle_gamma   90.00
#
_symmetry.space_group_name_H-M   'P 1'
#
loop_
_entity.id
_entity.type
_entity.pdbx_description
1 polymer ?
#
loop_
_entity_poly.entity_id
_entity_poly.type
_entity_poly.pdbx_seq_one_letter_code
_entity_poly.pdbx_strand_id
1 'polypeptide(L)'
;MRPLVALGIFGLAFFYIATEKANKVKVVLIGAAGMLLLGLAPGTEVFFSEHEGIDWNVIFLLLGMMIVIGIIKQTGVFDYLGIWAAKRSRGEPYRLMVMLMIITAIASPFLDNVTTIMLVAPVTIVVCEPLPGSGHRRRRWTP
;
A
#
# COMPACT_ATOMS: atom_id res chain seq x y z
N MET A 1 -24.14 -14.85 24.94
CA MET A 1 -22.95 -14.27 25.63
C MET A 1 -21.67 -14.45 24.84
N ARG A 2 -21.33 -15.66 24.36
CA ARG A 2 -20.17 -15.93 23.47
C ARG A 2 -19.96 -14.92 22.31
N PRO A 3 -20.97 -14.53 21.51
CA PRO A 3 -20.76 -13.59 20.40
C PRO A 3 -20.41 -12.17 20.84
N LEU A 4 -20.91 -11.70 22.00
CA LEU A 4 -20.57 -10.38 22.55
C LEU A 4 -19.09 -10.29 22.96
N VAL A 5 -18.56 -11.39 23.52
CA VAL A 5 -17.14 -11.47 23.89
C VAL A 5 -16.26 -11.51 22.64
N ALA A 6 -16.64 -12.29 21.62
CA ALA A 6 -15.93 -12.32 20.33
C ALA A 6 -15.91 -10.95 19.65
N LEU A 7 -17.06 -10.25 19.64
CA LEU A 7 -17.17 -8.90 19.10
C LEU A 7 -16.31 -7.89 19.87
N GLY A 8 -16.23 -8.03 21.20
CA GLY A 8 -15.36 -7.21 22.05
C GLY A 8 -13.89 -7.41 21.75
N ILE A 9 -13.44 -8.67 21.58
CA ILE A 9 -12.05 -8.99 21.21
C ILE A 9 -11.73 -8.47 19.81
N PHE A 10 -12.64 -8.66 18.84
CA PHE A 10 -12.49 -8.15 17.49
C PHE A 10 -12.39 -6.62 17.48
N GLY A 11 -13.29 -5.93 18.19
CA GLY A 11 -13.30 -4.47 18.29
C GLY A 11 -12.03 -3.92 18.94
N LEU A 12 -11.54 -4.55 20.00
CA LEU A 12 -10.27 -4.19 20.65
C LEU A 12 -9.08 -4.42 19.71
N ALA A 13 -8.98 -5.58 19.08
CA ALA A 13 -7.91 -5.88 18.15
C ALA A 13 -7.91 -4.90 16.97
N PHE A 14 -9.08 -4.63 16.39
CA PHE A 14 -9.26 -3.67 15.31
C PHE A 14 -8.88 -2.25 15.75
N PHE A 15 -9.31 -1.80 16.93
CA PHE A 15 -8.93 -0.50 17.48
C PHE A 15 -7.41 -0.36 17.62
N TYR A 16 -6.73 -1.38 18.14
CA TYR A 16 -5.27 -1.37 18.27
C TYR A 16 -4.55 -1.41 16.91
N ILE A 17 -5.08 -2.16 15.93
CA ILE A 17 -4.56 -2.18 14.56
C ILE A 17 -4.72 -0.80 13.91
N ALA A 18 -5.90 -0.19 14.04
CA ALA A 18 -6.23 1.12 13.45
C ALA A 18 -5.42 2.26 14.07
N THR A 19 -5.12 2.19 15.37
CA THR A 19 -4.33 3.22 16.06
C THR A 19 -2.83 3.12 15.71
N GLU A 20 -2.39 2.05 15.05
CA GLU A 20 -0.98 1.74 14.66
C GLU A 20 0.06 1.83 15.79
N LYS A 21 -0.34 2.09 17.04
CA LYS A 21 0.54 2.22 18.21
C LYS A 21 1.22 0.91 18.61
N ALA A 22 0.68 -0.23 18.17
CA ALA A 22 1.21 -1.55 18.47
C ALA A 22 1.52 -2.30 17.16
N ASN A 23 2.46 -3.26 17.25
CA ASN A 23 2.75 -4.13 16.11
C ASN A 23 1.51 -4.97 15.78
N LYS A 24 0.96 -4.75 14.57
CA LYS A 24 -0.25 -5.41 14.06
C LYS A 24 -0.19 -6.93 14.22
N VAL A 25 0.98 -7.53 13.96
CA VAL A 25 1.19 -8.98 14.10
C VAL A 25 1.00 -9.45 15.54
N LYS A 26 1.55 -8.72 16.52
CA LYS A 26 1.39 -9.05 17.95
C LYS A 26 -0.07 -8.94 18.39
N VAL A 27 -0.76 -7.87 17.96
CA VAL A 27 -2.17 -7.65 18.28
C VAL A 27 -3.04 -8.78 17.73
N VAL A 28 -2.81 -9.17 16.47
CA VAL A 28 -3.53 -10.28 15.83
C VAL A 28 -3.25 -11.61 16.54
N LEU A 29 -2.00 -11.92 16.87
CA LEU A 29 -1.64 -13.16 17.57
C LEU A 29 -2.26 -13.25 18.97
N ILE A 30 -2.25 -12.15 19.74
CA ILE A 30 -2.87 -12.11 21.06
C ILE A 30 -4.39 -12.22 20.95
N GLY A 31 -5.02 -11.55 19.99
CA GLY A 31 -6.45 -11.66 19.72
C GLY A 31 -6.87 -13.08 19.33
N ALA A 32 -6.11 -13.73 18.44
CA ALA A 32 -6.33 -15.11 18.03
C ALA A 32 -6.14 -16.10 19.20
N ALA A 33 -5.08 -15.94 20.00
CA ALA A 33 -4.86 -16.74 21.19
C ALA A 33 -6.01 -16.57 22.22
N GLY A 34 -6.49 -15.34 22.42
CA GLY A 34 -7.64 -15.06 23.28
C GLY A 34 -8.93 -15.72 22.79
N MET A 35 -9.19 -15.70 21.48
CA MET A 35 -10.35 -16.38 20.89
C MET A 35 -10.29 -17.91 21.03
N LEU A 36 -9.10 -18.50 20.89
CA LEU A 36 -8.88 -19.95 21.08
C LEU A 36 -9.05 -20.37 22.55
N LEU A 37 -8.44 -19.64 23.48
CA LEU A 37 -8.49 -19.98 24.92
C LEU A 37 -9.92 -19.88 25.50
N LEU A 38 -10.75 -19.00 24.95
CA LEU A 38 -12.16 -18.85 25.36
C LEU A 38 -13.10 -19.87 24.70
N GLY A 39 -12.58 -20.77 23.85
CA GLY A 39 -13.36 -21.77 23.13
C GLY A 39 -14.42 -21.16 22.19
N LEU A 40 -14.19 -19.92 21.76
CA LEU A 40 -15.07 -19.18 20.85
C LEU A 40 -14.83 -19.58 19.38
N ALA A 41 -13.67 -20.14 19.10
CA ALA A 41 -13.26 -20.71 17.82
C ALA A 41 -12.96 -22.21 18.03
N PRO A 42 -13.71 -23.14 17.41
CA PRO A 42 -13.32 -24.55 17.40
C PRO A 42 -12.00 -24.67 16.63
N GLY A 43 -10.90 -24.89 17.37
CA GLY A 43 -9.54 -24.85 16.81
C GLY A 43 -9.27 -25.88 15.71
N THR A 44 -10.14 -26.89 15.53
CA THR A 44 -10.05 -27.83 14.40
C THR A 44 -10.64 -27.29 13.11
N GLU A 45 -11.72 -26.50 13.18
CA GLU A 45 -12.38 -25.94 11.99
C GLU A 45 -11.68 -24.67 11.49
N VAL A 46 -11.13 -23.85 12.39
CA VAL A 46 -10.41 -22.62 12.00
C VAL A 46 -9.12 -22.90 11.21
N PHE A 47 -8.48 -24.05 11.42
CA PHE A 47 -7.24 -24.42 10.74
C PHE A 47 -7.42 -25.40 9.57
N PHE A 48 -8.49 -26.21 9.54
CA PHE A 48 -8.71 -27.24 8.52
C PHE A 48 -9.98 -27.07 7.68
N SER A 49 -10.92 -26.18 8.05
CA SER A 49 -12.10 -25.90 7.22
C SER A 49 -11.72 -24.91 6.12
N GLU A 50 -11.67 -25.40 4.88
CA GLU A 50 -11.29 -24.67 3.66
C GLU A 50 -12.21 -23.46 3.36
N HIS A 51 -13.37 -23.36 4.00
CA HIS A 51 -14.36 -22.30 3.79
C HIS A 51 -14.49 -21.29 4.95
N GLU A 52 -14.04 -21.64 6.16
CA GLU A 52 -14.16 -20.78 7.36
C GLU A 52 -12.80 -20.38 7.97
N GLY A 53 -11.72 -21.03 7.53
CA GLY A 53 -10.37 -20.83 8.03
C GLY A 53 -9.50 -19.89 7.19
N ILE A 54 -8.19 -20.00 7.41
CA ILE A 54 -7.18 -19.21 6.68
C ILE A 54 -7.06 -19.71 5.24
N ASP A 55 -7.34 -18.84 4.27
CA ASP A 55 -7.14 -19.14 2.84
C ASP A 55 -5.64 -19.06 2.49
N TRP A 56 -5.02 -20.24 2.38
CA TRP A 56 -3.60 -20.38 2.01
C TRP A 56 -3.32 -19.90 0.58
N ASN A 57 -4.25 -20.04 -0.35
CA ASN A 57 -4.06 -19.59 -1.73
C ASN A 57 -3.89 -18.07 -1.76
N VAL A 58 -4.75 -17.33 -1.04
CA VAL A 58 -4.65 -15.87 -0.92
C VAL A 58 -3.33 -15.47 -0.25
N ILE A 59 -2.91 -16.14 0.82
CA ILE A 59 -1.63 -15.83 1.50
C ILE A 59 -0.44 -16.02 0.56
N PHE A 60 -0.35 -17.17 -0.13
CA PHE A 60 0.75 -17.43 -1.06
C PHE A 60 0.71 -16.51 -2.28
N LEU A 61 -0.48 -16.17 -2.77
CA LEU A 61 -0.65 -15.21 -3.87
C LEU A 61 -0.17 -13.81 -3.48
N LEU A 62 -0.59 -13.30 -2.31
CA LEU A 62 -0.14 -12.00 -1.81
C LEU A 62 1.36 -12.00 -1.52
N LEU A 63 1.89 -13.05 -0.91
CA LEU A 63 3.33 -13.19 -0.63
C LEU A 63 4.15 -13.22 -1.92
N GLY A 64 3.72 -14.00 -2.91
CA GLY A 64 4.37 -14.06 -4.22
C GLY A 64 4.37 -12.71 -4.93
N MET A 65 3.23 -12.02 -4.91
CA MET A 65 3.09 -10.65 -5.44
C MET A 65 4.08 -9.69 -4.77
N MET A 66 4.13 -9.65 -3.43
CA MET A 66 5.06 -8.79 -2.68
C MET A 66 6.53 -9.08 -2.98
N ILE A 67 6.92 -10.35 -3.15
CA ILE A 67 8.30 -10.72 -3.49
C ILE A 67 8.67 -10.20 -4.88
N VAL A 68 7.84 -10.48 -5.90
CA VAL A 68 8.09 -10.05 -7.28
C VAL A 68 8.24 -8.53 -7.34
N ILE A 69 7.33 -7.81 -6.70
CA ILE A 69 7.35 -6.34 -6.65
C ILE A 69 8.57 -5.81 -5.89
N GLY A 70 8.94 -6.45 -4.79
CA GLY A 70 10.14 -6.11 -4.03
C GLY A 70 11.40 -6.15 -4.89
N ILE A 71 11.51 -7.13 -5.79
CA ILE A 71 12.64 -7.27 -6.72
C ILE A 71 12.60 -6.18 -7.81
N ILE A 72 11.42 -5.93 -8.41
CA ILE A 72 11.24 -4.88 -9.44
C ILE A 72 11.57 -3.49 -8.87
N LYS A 73 11.20 -3.24 -7.61
CA LYS A 73 11.53 -2.00 -6.92
C LYS A 73 13.04 -1.83 -6.73
N GLN A 74 13.76 -2.89 -6.38
CA GLN A 74 15.22 -2.85 -6.22
C GLN A 74 15.96 -2.60 -7.55
N THR A 75 15.36 -2.96 -8.68
CA THR A 75 15.97 -2.72 -10.01
C THR A 75 15.94 -1.24 -10.43
N GLY A 76 15.22 -0.37 -9.71
CA GLY A 76 15.19 1.07 -9.99
C GLY A 76 14.38 1.46 -11.23
N VAL A 77 13.55 0.55 -11.76
CA VAL A 77 12.71 0.78 -12.95
C VAL A 77 11.78 1.99 -12.75
N PHE A 78 11.23 2.14 -11.55
CA PHE A 78 10.33 3.25 -11.23
C PHE A 78 11.02 4.62 -11.19
N ASP A 79 12.25 4.68 -10.67
CA ASP A 79 13.05 5.91 -10.68
C ASP A 79 13.43 6.30 -12.11
N TYR A 80 13.79 5.31 -12.92
CA TYR A 80 14.05 5.52 -14.34
C TYR A 80 12.81 6.04 -15.09
N LEU A 81 11.64 5.46 -14.85
CA LEU A 81 10.37 5.92 -15.44
C LEU A 81 10.02 7.36 -15.02
N GLY A 82 10.27 7.72 -13.76
CA GLY A 82 10.08 9.09 -13.25
C GLY A 82 10.98 10.09 -13.97
N ILE A 83 12.28 9.78 -14.10
CA ILE A 83 13.24 10.64 -14.81
C ILE A 83 12.89 10.71 -16.31
N TRP A 84 12.47 9.60 -16.90
CA TRP A 84 12.05 9.55 -18.30
C TRP A 84 10.83 10.43 -18.55
N ALA A 85 9.80 10.36 -17.69
CA ALA A 85 8.63 11.22 -17.74
C ALA A 85 9.00 12.69 -17.56
N ALA A 86 9.89 13.00 -16.60
CA ALA A 86 10.41 14.35 -16.37
C ALA A 86 11.09 14.91 -17.62
N LYS A 87 12.01 14.18 -18.24
CA LYS A 87 12.68 14.58 -19.49
C LYS A 87 11.70 14.76 -20.64
N ARG A 88 10.70 13.87 -20.75
CA ARG A 88 9.70 13.90 -21.82
C ARG A 88 8.69 15.04 -21.67
N SER A 89 8.40 15.46 -20.44
CA SER A 89 7.50 16.58 -20.14
C SER A 89 8.02 17.95 -20.56
N ARG A 90 9.33 18.07 -20.87
CA ARG A 90 10.01 19.31 -21.30
C ARG A 90 9.78 20.51 -20.36
N GLY A 91 9.57 20.26 -19.07
CA GLY A 91 9.36 21.30 -18.06
C GLY A 91 7.93 21.82 -17.94
N GLU A 92 6.96 21.25 -18.65
CA GLU A 92 5.54 21.56 -18.43
C GLU A 92 4.97 20.70 -17.29
N PRO A 93 4.57 21.30 -16.15
CA PRO A 93 4.13 20.55 -14.97
C PRO A 93 2.86 19.74 -15.23
N TYR A 94 1.94 20.25 -16.06
CA TYR A 94 0.71 19.54 -16.43
C TYR A 94 1.00 18.26 -17.24
N ARG A 95 1.90 18.33 -18.22
CA ARG A 95 2.29 17.15 -19.02
C ARG A 95 3.01 16.11 -18.19
N LEU A 96 3.84 16.55 -17.24
CA LEU A 96 4.52 15.68 -16.30
C LEU A 96 3.52 14.92 -15.41
N MET A 97 2.56 15.63 -14.81
CA MET A 97 1.49 15.03 -14.02
C MET A 97 0.73 13.96 -14.80
N VAL A 98 0.29 14.26 -16.02
CA VAL A 98 -0.46 13.31 -16.85
C VAL A 98 0.36 12.08 -17.19
N MET A 99 1.64 12.25 -17.55
CA MET A 99 2.53 11.12 -17.84
C MET A 99 2.75 10.22 -16.62
N LEU A 100 2.97 10.81 -15.45
CA LEU A 100 3.15 10.06 -14.21
C LEU A 100 1.88 9.35 -13.77
N MET A 101 0.71 9.98 -13.96
CA MET A 101 -0.57 9.33 -13.71
C MET A 101 -0.79 8.12 -14.62
N ILE A 102 -0.46 8.22 -15.92
CA ILE A 102 -0.58 7.09 -16.86
C ILE A 102 0.38 5.95 -16.48
N ILE A 103 1.64 6.28 -16.18
CA ILE A 103 2.63 5.28 -15.75
C ILE A 103 2.15 4.59 -14.47
N THR A 104 1.65 5.35 -13.50
CA THR A 104 1.11 4.82 -12.24
C THR A 104 -0.14 3.98 -12.47
N ALA A 105 -1.05 4.39 -13.35
CA ALA A 105 -2.28 3.65 -13.65
C ALA A 105 -1.98 2.28 -14.28
N ILE A 106 -0.98 2.21 -15.17
CA ILE A 106 -0.54 0.95 -15.80
C ILE A 106 0.22 0.09 -14.78
N ALA A 107 1.00 0.69 -13.88
CA ALA A 107 1.77 -0.02 -12.87
C ALA A 107 0.91 -0.51 -11.68
N SER A 108 -0.19 0.17 -11.35
CA SER A 108 -1.05 -0.11 -10.20
C SER A 108 -1.57 -1.55 -10.09
N PRO A 109 -2.01 -2.26 -11.15
CA PRO A 109 -2.45 -3.65 -11.01
C PRO A 109 -1.29 -4.62 -10.73
N PHE A 110 -0.05 -4.22 -11.03
CA PHE A 110 1.14 -5.01 -10.74
C PHE A 110 1.79 -4.64 -9.42
N LEU A 111 1.42 -3.50 -8.82
CA LEU A 111 1.99 -2.98 -7.60
C LEU A 111 1.00 -3.16 -6.45
N ASP A 112 1.43 -3.77 -5.36
CA ASP A 112 0.67 -3.84 -4.13
C ASP A 112 0.30 -2.42 -3.71
N ASN A 113 -0.90 -2.24 -3.16
CA ASN A 113 -1.41 -0.93 -2.77
C ASN A 113 -0.45 -0.13 -1.88
N VAL A 114 0.25 -0.80 -0.95
CA VAL A 114 1.26 -0.18 -0.08
C VAL A 114 2.49 0.28 -0.89
N THR A 115 2.96 -0.57 -1.82
CA THR A 115 4.12 -0.26 -2.65
C THR A 115 3.82 0.89 -3.62
N THR A 116 2.63 0.92 -4.21
CA THR A 116 2.18 2.02 -5.08
C THR A 116 2.25 3.35 -4.35
N ILE A 117 1.67 3.44 -3.16
CA ILE A 117 1.70 4.68 -2.36
C ILE A 117 3.14 5.07 -2.03
N MET A 118 3.97 4.11 -1.63
CA MET A 118 5.37 4.36 -1.27
C MET A 118 6.24 4.82 -2.47
N LEU A 119 5.90 4.42 -3.69
CA LEU A 119 6.57 4.85 -4.92
C LEU A 119 6.03 6.18 -5.47
N VAL A 120 4.71 6.35 -5.45
CA VAL A 120 4.05 7.55 -5.97
C VAL A 120 4.28 8.75 -5.05
N ALA A 121 4.36 8.56 -3.73
CA ALA A 121 4.62 9.64 -2.78
C ALA A 121 5.90 10.45 -3.10
N PRO A 122 7.10 9.86 -3.20
CA PRO A 122 8.31 10.62 -3.53
C PRO A 122 8.26 11.23 -4.93
N VAL A 123 7.73 10.50 -5.92
CA VAL A 123 7.56 11.02 -7.29
C VAL A 123 6.65 12.26 -7.30
N THR A 124 5.56 12.22 -6.54
CA THR A 124 4.62 13.35 -6.43
C THR A 124 5.24 14.53 -5.71
N ILE A 125 6.03 14.30 -4.66
CA ILE A 125 6.77 15.35 -3.95
C ILE A 125 7.75 16.04 -4.90
N VAL A 126 8.57 15.30 -5.65
CA VAL A 126 9.54 15.86 -6.62
C VAL A 126 8.86 16.71 -7.70
N VAL A 127 7.62 16.38 -8.07
CA VAL A 127 6.83 17.16 -9.05
C VAL A 127 6.15 18.37 -8.43
N CYS A 128 5.69 18.26 -7.19
CA CYS A 128 5.00 19.33 -6.47
C CYS A 128 5.95 20.29 -5.75
N GLU A 129 7.22 19.92 -5.59
CA GLU A 129 8.24 20.77 -4.97
C GLU A 129 8.38 22.03 -5.84
N PRO A 130 7.98 23.21 -5.31
CA PRO A 130 8.09 24.43 -6.08
C PRO A 130 9.57 24.64 -6.35
N LEU A 131 9.95 24.77 -7.63
CA LEU A 131 11.24 25.34 -8.01
C LEU A 131 11.46 26.57 -7.10
N PRO A 132 12.55 26.65 -6.31
CA PRO A 132 12.85 27.77 -5.38
C PRO A 132 13.09 29.14 -6.06
N GLY A 133 12.47 29.37 -7.21
CA GLY A 133 12.59 30.55 -8.04
C GLY A 133 11.28 30.90 -8.75
N SER A 134 10.10 30.56 -8.22
CA SER A 134 8.83 31.12 -8.71
C SER A 134 8.65 32.59 -8.31
N GLY A 135 9.66 33.40 -8.62
CA GLY A 135 9.48 34.81 -8.88
C GLY A 135 8.57 34.95 -10.09
N HIS A 136 7.46 35.66 -9.87
CA HIS A 136 6.58 36.19 -10.90
C HIS A 136 7.36 36.66 -12.14
N ARG A 137 7.34 35.90 -13.23
CA ARG A 137 7.57 36.49 -14.56
C ARG A 137 6.69 35.83 -15.61
N ARG A 138 5.43 36.26 -15.61
CA ARG A 138 4.59 36.28 -16.80
C ARG A 138 5.35 36.94 -17.96
N ARG A 139 5.04 36.48 -19.17
CA ARG A 139 5.33 37.06 -20.50
C ARG A 139 6.69 36.69 -21.09
N ARG A 140 6.68 35.76 -22.05
CA ARG A 140 6.96 36.02 -23.48
C ARG A 140 6.79 34.73 -24.30
N TRP A 141 5.56 34.48 -24.75
CA TRP A 141 5.26 33.56 -25.85
C TRP A 141 4.39 34.33 -26.85
N THR A 142 5.06 35.12 -27.69
CA THR A 142 4.68 35.44 -29.08
C THR A 142 5.93 36.06 -29.73
N PRO A 143 6.25 35.73 -30.99
CA PRO A 143 7.32 36.40 -31.74
C PRO A 143 7.04 37.90 -31.90
#